data_AF-A0A3A0D8D3-F1
#
_entry.id   AF-A0A3A0D8D3-F1
#
_cell.length_a   1.000
_cell.length_b   1.000
_cell.length_c   1.000
_cell.angle_alpha   90.00
_cell.angle_beta   90.00
_cell.angle_gamma   90.00
#
_symmetry.space_group_name_H-M   'P 1'
#
loop_
_entity.id
_entity.type
_entity.pdbx_description
1 polymer ?
#
loop_
_entity_poly.entity_id
_entity_poly.type
_entity_poly.pdbx_seq_one_letter_code
_entity_poly.pdbx_strand_id
1 'polypeptide(L)'
;MRALVVRASNDQRRQETPQPNVDDVVAQLRFYADRLDDSLAKADAYDESKQTRVEKDAATVAALAALLSRHTADHAAKPHATAMQRIAADILANHSDHAKAAAANAQLKRLLGDAKPTETQSAEAPSANAERSAADTLTADTTPMLMKQIRFVDNRLKRAARDRAASAKLRSEVAGHSATLAALAEPTAANARHYGKTPEQQQRWRDHCRDMATAAANLNLAAHD
;
A
#
# COMPACT_ATOMS: atom_id res chain seq x y z
N MET A 1 -18.86 -44.81 -30.98
CA MET A 1 -17.75 -43.94 -30.51
C MET A 1 -18.33 -42.65 -29.93
N ARG A 2 -18.67 -42.66 -28.64
CA ARG A 2 -19.22 -41.50 -27.92
C ARG A 2 -18.07 -40.71 -27.31
N ALA A 3 -17.89 -39.47 -27.76
CA ALA A 3 -17.07 -38.48 -27.09
C ALA A 3 -17.79 -38.03 -25.81
N LEU A 4 -17.25 -38.41 -24.66
CA LEU A 4 -17.64 -37.89 -23.36
C LEU A 4 -16.42 -38.02 -22.45
N VAL A 5 -16.27 -37.05 -21.53
CA VAL A 5 -15.15 -36.91 -20.56
C VAL A 5 -13.92 -36.31 -21.24
N VAL A 6 -13.54 -35.03 -21.09
CA VAL A 6 -13.29 -34.26 -19.86
C VAL A 6 -13.63 -32.79 -20.12
N ARG A 7 -14.74 -32.29 -19.57
CA ARG A 7 -15.02 -30.85 -19.42
C ARG A 7 -15.35 -30.53 -17.95
N ALA A 8 -14.71 -31.27 -17.05
CA ALA A 8 -14.74 -30.98 -15.62
C ALA A 8 -13.65 -29.95 -15.30
N SER A 9 -14.06 -28.86 -14.63
CA SER A 9 -13.22 -28.02 -13.77
C SER A 9 -12.57 -26.74 -14.33
N ASN A 10 -13.03 -26.18 -15.45
CA ASN A 10 -12.70 -24.76 -15.76
C ASN A 10 -13.59 -23.76 -15.01
N ASP A 11 -14.48 -24.28 -14.16
CA ASP A 11 -15.46 -23.58 -13.32
C ASP A 11 -15.06 -23.60 -11.83
N GLN A 12 -13.77 -23.82 -11.53
CA GLN A 12 -13.19 -23.25 -10.32
C GLN A 12 -13.28 -21.74 -10.49
N ARG A 13 -14.41 -21.19 -10.04
CA ARG A 13 -14.66 -19.79 -9.73
C ARG A 13 -13.31 -19.12 -9.53
N ARG A 14 -13.02 -18.08 -10.32
CA ARG A 14 -11.99 -17.11 -9.93
C ARG A 14 -12.34 -16.73 -8.51
N GLN A 15 -11.74 -17.40 -7.51
CA GLN A 15 -11.97 -17.08 -6.13
C GLN A 15 -11.42 -15.67 -6.04
N GLU A 16 -12.33 -14.71 -5.92
CA GLU A 16 -11.96 -13.33 -5.72
C GLU A 16 -11.03 -13.33 -4.52
N THR A 17 -9.81 -12.86 -4.71
CA THR A 17 -8.85 -12.76 -3.62
C THR A 17 -9.54 -12.00 -2.50
N PRO A 18 -9.63 -12.58 -1.29
CA PRO A 18 -10.26 -11.88 -0.18
C PRO A 18 -9.61 -10.50 -0.02
N GLN A 19 -10.41 -9.49 0.25
CA GLN A 19 -9.91 -8.14 0.53
C GLN A 19 -9.82 -7.98 2.06
N PRO A 20 -8.77 -7.31 2.57
CA PRO A 20 -8.72 -6.97 3.99
C PRO A 20 -9.88 -6.03 4.35
N ASN A 21 -10.20 -5.90 5.63
CA ASN A 21 -11.16 -4.92 6.12
C ASN A 21 -10.74 -3.51 5.66
N VAL A 22 -11.69 -2.77 5.06
CA VAL A 22 -11.45 -1.42 4.51
C VAL A 22 -11.01 -0.43 5.58
N ASP A 23 -11.50 -0.58 6.81
CA ASP A 23 -11.14 0.31 7.92
C ASP A 23 -9.66 0.16 8.28
N ASP A 24 -9.09 -1.05 8.19
CA ASP A 24 -7.66 -1.26 8.40
C ASP A 24 -6.82 -0.67 7.28
N VAL A 25 -7.30 -0.75 6.03
CA VAL A 25 -6.62 -0.12 4.88
C VAL A 25 -6.53 1.40 5.12
N VAL A 26 -7.63 2.02 5.53
CA VAL A 26 -7.68 3.45 5.84
C VAL A 26 -6.85 3.79 7.07
N ALA A 27 -6.92 2.98 8.13
CA ALA A 27 -6.09 3.18 9.31
C ALA A 27 -4.59 3.10 8.98
N GLN A 28 -4.18 2.21 8.06
CA GLN A 28 -2.81 2.16 7.58
C GLN A 28 -2.44 3.36 6.71
N LEU A 29 -3.33 3.87 5.86
CA LEU A 29 -3.10 5.12 5.13
C LEU A 29 -2.79 6.27 6.09
N ARG A 30 -3.58 6.42 7.16
CA ARG A 30 -3.33 7.40 8.22
C ARG A 30 -2.00 7.17 8.92
N PHE A 31 -1.74 5.93 9.34
CA PHE A 31 -0.49 5.56 10.00
C PHE A 31 0.76 5.91 9.18
N TYR A 32 0.76 5.67 7.87
CA TYR A 32 1.89 6.03 7.02
C TYR A 32 1.94 7.54 6.71
N ALA A 33 0.81 8.24 6.61
CA ALA A 33 0.79 9.70 6.50
C ALA A 33 1.38 10.39 7.75
N ASP A 34 1.11 9.86 8.95
CA ASP A 34 1.71 10.36 10.19
C ASP A 34 3.22 10.06 10.26
N ARG A 35 3.65 8.88 9.79
CA ARG A 35 5.09 8.56 9.69
C ARG A 35 5.84 9.44 8.69
N LEU A 36 5.17 9.85 7.61
CA LEU A 36 5.70 10.85 6.69
C LEU A 36 5.89 12.19 7.40
N ASP A 37 4.91 12.65 8.18
CA ASP A 37 5.04 13.86 9.00
C ASP A 37 6.22 13.76 9.98
N ASP A 38 6.37 12.65 10.69
CA ASP A 38 7.50 12.43 11.61
C ASP A 38 8.86 12.56 10.89
N SER A 39 8.93 12.05 9.66
CA SER A 39 10.14 12.10 8.84
C SER A 39 10.38 13.48 8.24
N LEU A 40 9.32 14.25 8.02
CA LEU A 40 9.33 15.60 7.44
C LEU A 40 9.23 16.69 8.52
N ALA A 41 9.26 16.35 9.81
CA ALA A 41 9.01 17.30 10.89
C ALA A 41 10.04 18.46 10.96
N LYS A 42 11.28 18.22 10.51
CA LYS A 42 12.41 19.15 10.65
C LYS A 42 13.27 19.17 9.39
N ALA A 43 13.28 20.32 8.71
CA ALA A 43 14.03 20.52 7.47
C ALA A 43 15.55 20.43 7.65
N ASP A 44 16.07 21.00 8.75
CA ASP A 44 17.49 20.98 9.12
C ASP A 44 18.03 19.58 9.45
N ALA A 45 17.13 18.65 9.79
CA ALA A 45 17.46 17.25 10.06
C ALA A 45 17.00 16.30 8.94
N TYR A 46 16.72 16.80 7.73
CA TYR A 46 16.22 15.98 6.61
C TYR A 46 17.35 15.36 5.79
N ASP A 47 17.98 14.33 6.37
CA ASP A 47 19.09 13.59 5.77
C ASP A 47 18.65 12.44 4.84
N GLU A 48 19.62 11.76 4.21
CA GLU A 48 19.39 10.60 3.32
C GLU A 48 18.60 9.46 3.99
N SER A 49 18.76 9.29 5.31
CA SER A 49 18.03 8.27 6.08
C SER A 49 16.54 8.60 6.14
N LYS A 50 16.20 9.87 6.38
CA LYS A 50 14.81 10.34 6.34
C LYS A 50 14.24 10.34 4.93
N GLN A 51 15.01 10.77 3.93
CA GLN A 51 14.62 10.69 2.51
C GLN A 51 14.26 9.25 2.11
N THR A 52 15.11 8.28 2.47
CA THR A 52 14.86 6.85 2.23
C THR A 52 13.62 6.34 2.97
N ARG A 53 13.30 6.90 4.14
CA ARG A 53 12.08 6.55 4.88
C ARG A 53 10.83 7.13 4.21
N VAL A 54 10.90 8.40 3.79
CA VAL A 54 9.83 9.08 3.05
C VAL A 54 9.54 8.33 1.76
N GLU A 55 10.57 7.93 1.02
CA GLU A 55 10.44 7.11 -0.20
C GLU A 55 9.63 5.81 0.07
N LYS A 56 10.00 5.06 1.11
CA LYS A 56 9.35 3.79 1.49
C LYS A 56 7.91 3.98 1.92
N ASP A 57 7.68 4.96 2.79
CA ASP A 57 6.37 5.20 3.37
C ASP A 57 5.42 5.75 2.29
N ALA A 58 5.89 6.63 1.40
CA ALA A 58 5.13 7.12 0.24
C ALA A 58 4.74 6.01 -0.74
N ALA A 59 5.66 5.10 -1.10
CA ALA A 59 5.30 3.96 -1.94
C ALA A 59 4.30 3.02 -1.25
N THR A 60 4.35 2.89 0.08
CA THR A 60 3.36 2.12 0.85
C THR A 60 1.99 2.78 0.81
N VAL A 61 1.91 4.11 0.97
CA VAL A 61 0.67 4.88 0.81
C VAL A 61 0.11 4.69 -0.60
N ALA A 62 0.94 4.76 -1.64
CA ALA A 62 0.49 4.55 -3.01
C ALA A 62 -0.13 3.15 -3.20
N ALA A 63 0.49 2.10 -2.64
CA ALA A 63 -0.04 0.73 -2.70
C ALA A 63 -1.38 0.58 -1.94
N LEU A 64 -1.49 1.17 -0.74
CA LEU A 64 -2.72 1.16 0.06
C LEU A 64 -3.86 1.94 -0.62
N ALA A 65 -3.56 3.11 -1.19
CA ALA A 65 -4.52 3.94 -1.90
C ALA A 65 -5.01 3.24 -3.17
N ALA A 66 -4.11 2.57 -3.90
CA ALA A 66 -4.49 1.72 -5.02
C ALA A 66 -5.43 0.59 -4.59
N LEU A 67 -5.13 -0.11 -3.47
CA LEU A 67 -6.03 -1.14 -2.90
C LEU A 67 -7.39 -0.56 -2.53
N LEU A 68 -7.43 0.60 -1.86
CA LEU A 68 -8.66 1.27 -1.48
C LEU A 68 -9.52 1.62 -2.70
N SER A 69 -8.91 2.10 -3.80
CA SER A 69 -9.62 2.48 -5.02
C SER A 69 -10.39 1.33 -5.68
N ARG A 70 -9.88 0.10 -5.56
CA ARG A 70 -10.48 -1.14 -6.09
C ARG A 70 -11.20 -1.96 -5.02
N HIS A 71 -11.29 -1.44 -3.81
CA HIS A 71 -11.94 -2.12 -2.70
C HIS A 71 -13.44 -2.24 -2.98
N THR A 72 -14.05 -3.36 -2.64
CA THR A 72 -15.47 -3.63 -2.87
C THR A 72 -16.35 -2.95 -1.83
N ALA A 73 -15.97 -3.01 -0.56
CA ALA A 73 -16.65 -2.29 0.52
C ALA A 73 -16.62 -0.76 0.31
N ASP A 74 -17.64 -0.09 0.83
CA ASP A 74 -17.74 1.37 0.84
C ASP A 74 -17.04 1.97 2.06
N HIS A 75 -16.44 3.15 1.87
CA HIS A 75 -15.81 3.91 2.95
C HIS A 75 -15.69 5.39 2.52
N ALA A 76 -15.82 6.33 3.47
CA ALA A 76 -15.81 7.78 3.18
C ALA A 76 -14.54 8.26 2.45
N ALA A 77 -13.40 7.62 2.70
CA ALA A 77 -12.11 7.91 2.04
C ALA A 77 -11.99 7.34 0.62
N LYS A 78 -12.80 6.35 0.23
CA LYS A 78 -12.66 5.63 -1.06
C LYS A 78 -12.79 6.54 -2.29
N PRO A 79 -13.72 7.53 -2.35
CA PRO A 79 -13.78 8.48 -3.47
C PRO A 79 -12.49 9.28 -3.69
N HIS A 80 -11.65 9.42 -2.65
CA HIS A 80 -10.40 10.16 -2.70
C HIS A 80 -9.18 9.26 -2.99
N ALA A 81 -9.35 7.93 -3.05
CA ALA A 81 -8.25 6.98 -3.13
C ALA A 81 -7.32 7.22 -4.34
N THR A 82 -7.87 7.50 -5.52
CA THR A 82 -7.05 7.82 -6.70
C THR A 82 -6.26 9.12 -6.53
N ALA A 83 -6.83 10.14 -5.88
CA ALA A 83 -6.13 11.38 -5.58
C ALA A 83 -5.02 11.15 -4.54
N MET A 84 -5.27 10.35 -3.50
CA MET A 84 -4.26 9.94 -2.52
C MET A 84 -3.10 9.19 -3.19
N GLN A 85 -3.39 8.31 -4.14
CA GLN A 85 -2.36 7.59 -4.90
C GLN A 85 -1.46 8.55 -5.71
N ARG A 86 -2.05 9.57 -6.35
CA ARG A 86 -1.29 10.61 -7.09
C ARG A 86 -0.44 11.48 -6.17
N ILE A 87 -0.95 11.84 -4.99
CA ILE A 87 -0.19 12.61 -4.00
C ILE A 87 0.98 11.78 -3.47
N ALA A 88 0.76 10.51 -3.14
CA ALA A 88 1.82 9.60 -2.72
C ALA A 88 2.90 9.43 -3.80
N ALA A 89 2.49 9.40 -5.07
CA ALA A 89 3.39 9.39 -6.21
C ALA A 89 4.22 10.67 -6.33
N ASP A 90 3.64 11.84 -6.08
CA ASP A 90 4.35 13.11 -6.06
C ASP A 90 5.36 13.20 -4.89
N ILE A 91 4.98 12.73 -3.70
CA ILE A 91 5.90 12.59 -2.55
C ILE A 91 7.08 11.68 -2.93
N LEU A 92 6.80 10.53 -3.57
CA LEU A 92 7.84 9.60 -3.99
C LEU A 92 8.81 10.22 -5.02
N ALA A 93 8.28 10.96 -6.00
CA ALA A 93 9.10 11.63 -7.01
C ALA A 93 9.95 12.77 -6.43
N ASN A 94 9.50 13.41 -5.35
CA ASN A 94 10.16 14.54 -4.72
C ASN A 94 10.69 14.19 -3.31
N HIS A 95 10.95 12.92 -3.01
CA HIS A 95 11.32 12.49 -1.66
C HIS A 95 12.63 13.10 -1.15
N SER A 96 13.51 13.61 -2.01
CA SER A 96 14.71 14.35 -1.60
C SER A 96 14.46 15.84 -1.33
N ASP A 97 13.31 16.38 -1.73
CA ASP A 97 12.89 17.78 -1.54
C ASP A 97 11.93 17.87 -0.34
N HIS A 98 12.46 18.24 0.82
CA HIS A 98 11.71 18.34 2.08
C HIS A 98 10.43 19.16 1.95
N ALA A 99 10.52 20.35 1.33
CA ALA A 99 9.41 21.28 1.27
C ALA A 99 8.26 20.73 0.41
N LYS A 100 8.58 20.15 -0.76
CA LYS A 100 7.58 19.52 -1.63
C LYS A 100 6.94 18.30 -0.99
N ALA A 101 7.75 17.41 -0.41
CA ALA A 101 7.24 16.22 0.27
C ALA A 101 6.31 16.58 1.44
N ALA A 102 6.66 17.61 2.24
CA ALA A 102 5.83 18.09 3.34
C ALA A 102 4.50 18.71 2.84
N ALA A 103 4.55 19.55 1.81
CA ALA A 103 3.35 20.15 1.22
C ALA A 103 2.39 19.09 0.67
N ALA A 104 2.92 18.09 -0.06
CA ALA A 104 2.14 16.98 -0.58
C ALA A 104 1.57 16.09 0.55
N ASN A 105 2.34 15.81 1.62
CA ASN A 105 1.81 15.05 2.76
C ASN A 105 0.67 15.79 3.49
N ALA A 106 0.75 17.12 3.59
CA ALA A 106 -0.34 17.92 4.12
C ALA A 106 -1.62 17.80 3.28
N GLN A 107 -1.50 17.74 1.94
CA GLN A 107 -2.64 17.48 1.05
C GLN A 107 -3.20 16.06 1.25
N LEU A 108 -2.34 15.05 1.41
CA LEU A 108 -2.76 13.68 1.71
C LEU A 108 -3.59 13.61 2.99
N LYS A 109 -3.13 14.24 4.07
CA LYS A 109 -3.84 14.26 5.37
C LYS A 109 -5.18 15.00 5.31
N ARG A 110 -5.30 16.04 4.47
CA ARG A 110 -6.60 16.70 4.20
C ARG A 110 -7.60 15.72 3.57
N LEU A 111 -7.16 14.91 2.59
CA LEU A 111 -8.03 13.89 1.98
C LEU A 111 -8.41 12.76 2.95
N LEU A 112 -7.57 12.45 3.93
CA LEU A 112 -7.85 11.45 4.97
C LEU A 112 -8.76 11.98 6.10
N GLY A 113 -9.04 13.29 6.11
CA GLY A 113 -9.83 13.97 7.14
C GLY A 113 -9.07 14.28 8.43
N ASP A 114 -7.73 14.17 8.42
CA ASP A 114 -6.89 14.28 9.62
C ASP A 114 -6.27 15.68 9.80
N ALA A 115 -6.41 16.55 8.81
CA ALA A 115 -5.91 17.93 8.90
C ALA A 115 -6.88 18.80 9.73
N LYS A 116 -6.37 19.46 10.78
CA LYS A 116 -7.04 20.65 11.34
C LYS A 116 -7.03 21.75 10.26
N PRO A 117 -8.11 22.56 10.14
CA PRO A 117 -8.09 23.69 9.23
C PRO A 117 -7.03 24.69 9.70
N THR A 118 -5.86 24.68 9.07
CA THR A 118 -4.85 25.70 9.29
C THR A 118 -5.22 26.88 8.40
N GLU A 119 -5.64 27.98 9.04
CA GLU A 119 -5.75 29.28 8.38
C GLU A 119 -4.41 29.57 7.69
N THR A 120 -4.45 30.00 6.42
CA THR A 120 -3.28 30.25 5.55
C THR A 120 -2.73 29.02 4.83
N GLN A 121 -3.46 28.51 3.83
CA GLN A 121 -2.86 27.93 2.63
C GLN A 121 -3.94 27.86 1.55
N SER A 122 -3.85 28.78 0.57
CA SER A 122 -4.65 28.74 -0.65
C SER A 122 -4.57 27.35 -1.27
N ALA A 123 -5.70 26.85 -1.75
CA ALA A 123 -5.81 25.62 -2.51
C ALA A 123 -4.98 25.75 -3.79
N GLU A 124 -3.70 25.43 -3.71
CA GLU A 124 -2.86 25.25 -4.89
C GLU A 124 -3.34 23.98 -5.58
N ALA A 125 -3.84 24.15 -6.81
CA ALA A 125 -4.23 23.05 -7.66
C ALA A 125 -3.04 22.09 -7.84
N PRO A 126 -3.29 20.77 -7.97
CA PRO A 126 -2.22 19.81 -8.18
C PRO A 126 -1.33 20.25 -9.35
N SER A 127 -0.02 20.29 -9.09
CA SER A 127 1.01 20.65 -10.07
C SER A 127 0.83 19.90 -11.39
N ALA A 128 1.00 20.61 -12.51
CA ALA A 128 0.86 20.09 -13.88
C ALA A 128 1.82 18.92 -14.22
N ASN A 129 2.79 18.60 -13.35
CA ASN A 129 3.60 17.38 -13.45
C ASN A 129 2.89 16.09 -12.99
N ALA A 130 1.64 16.18 -12.51
CA ALA A 130 0.85 15.05 -12.00
C ALA A 130 0.20 14.17 -13.09
N GLU A 131 0.52 14.38 -14.38
CA GLU A 131 -0.03 13.59 -15.50
C GLU A 131 0.62 12.22 -15.68
N ARG A 132 1.69 11.87 -14.95
CA ARG A 132 2.06 10.45 -14.84
C ARG A 132 0.92 9.72 -14.16
N SER A 133 0.39 8.69 -14.83
CA SER A 133 -0.67 7.90 -14.22
C SER A 133 -0.14 7.36 -12.89
N ALA A 134 -0.98 7.36 -11.86
CA ALA A 134 -0.61 6.82 -10.56
C ALA A 134 -0.22 5.33 -10.65
N ALA A 135 -0.60 4.64 -11.74
CA ALA A 135 -0.17 3.29 -12.08
C ALA A 135 1.28 3.23 -12.60
N ASP A 136 1.78 4.30 -13.24
CA ASP A 136 3.17 4.42 -13.70
C ASP A 136 4.13 4.86 -12.60
N THR A 137 3.69 5.07 -11.36
CA THR A 137 4.59 5.54 -10.29
C THR A 137 5.19 4.40 -9.47
N LEU A 138 4.52 3.24 -9.40
CA LEU A 138 5.07 2.02 -8.82
C LEU A 138 5.78 1.21 -9.91
N THR A 139 6.83 1.81 -10.49
CA THR A 139 7.63 1.21 -11.58
C THR A 139 8.57 0.12 -11.08
N ALA A 140 9.28 -0.51 -12.03
CA ALA A 140 10.40 -1.41 -11.77
C ALA A 140 11.44 -0.80 -10.82
N ASP A 141 11.65 0.52 -10.83
CA ASP A 141 12.66 1.18 -10.00
C ASP A 141 12.25 1.22 -8.51
N THR A 142 10.95 1.20 -8.21
CA THR A 142 10.43 1.16 -6.83
C THR A 142 10.49 -0.24 -6.21
N THR A 143 10.73 -1.28 -7.01
CA THR A 143 10.61 -2.69 -6.61
C THR A 143 11.56 -3.10 -5.48
N PRO A 144 12.87 -2.76 -5.51
CA PRO A 144 13.78 -3.13 -4.42
C PRO A 144 13.35 -2.53 -3.08
N MET A 145 12.74 -1.34 -3.12
CA MET A 145 12.22 -0.68 -1.95
C MET A 145 10.94 -1.35 -1.43
N LEU A 146 10.00 -1.70 -2.31
CA LEU A 146 8.79 -2.46 -1.93
C LEU A 146 9.17 -3.79 -1.25
N MET A 147 10.19 -4.49 -1.73
CA MET A 147 10.68 -5.72 -1.08
C MET A 147 11.27 -5.47 0.32
N LYS A 148 12.00 -4.38 0.50
CA LYS A 148 12.48 -3.96 1.84
C LYS A 148 11.29 -3.68 2.76
N GLN A 149 10.24 -3.04 2.25
CA GLN A 149 9.04 -2.75 3.00
C GLN A 149 8.26 -4.01 3.36
N ILE A 150 8.07 -4.95 2.43
CA ILE A 150 7.45 -6.26 2.68
C ILE A 150 8.16 -6.95 3.85
N ARG A 151 9.49 -7.03 3.81
CA ARG A 151 10.28 -7.63 4.90
C ARG A 151 10.10 -6.88 6.23
N PHE A 152 10.04 -5.56 6.20
CA PHE A 152 9.81 -4.75 7.41
C PHE A 152 8.43 -5.03 8.01
N VAL A 153 7.37 -5.00 7.20
CA VAL A 153 6.00 -5.24 7.63
C VAL A 153 5.81 -6.68 8.13
N ASP A 154 6.34 -7.68 7.41
CA ASP A 154 6.32 -9.09 7.82
C ASP A 154 7.01 -9.31 9.18
N ASN A 155 8.14 -8.66 9.43
CA ASN A 155 8.82 -8.73 10.73
C ASN A 155 8.00 -8.08 11.86
N ARG A 156 7.22 -7.04 11.58
CA ARG A 156 6.32 -6.45 12.59
C ARG A 156 5.11 -7.33 12.83
N LEU A 157 4.51 -7.84 11.77
CA LEU A 157 3.40 -8.80 11.84
C LEU A 157 3.77 -10.04 12.66
N LYS A 158 4.90 -10.67 12.37
CA LYS A 158 5.40 -11.84 13.12
C LYS A 158 5.65 -11.53 14.59
N ARG A 159 6.06 -10.29 14.94
CA ARG A 159 6.24 -9.87 16.33
C ARG A 159 4.89 -9.70 17.03
N ALA A 160 3.93 -9.03 16.38
CA ALA A 160 2.59 -8.83 16.94
C ALA A 160 1.84 -10.17 17.11
N ALA A 161 1.97 -11.10 16.17
CA ALA A 161 1.29 -12.40 16.18
C ALA A 161 1.89 -13.45 17.12
N ARG A 162 3.10 -13.23 17.66
CA ARG A 162 3.75 -14.19 18.58
C ARG A 162 3.13 -14.23 19.97
N ASP A 163 2.48 -13.15 20.38
CA ASP A 163 1.86 -13.06 21.69
C ASP A 163 0.43 -13.64 21.62
N ARG A 164 0.28 -14.86 22.15
CA ARG A 164 -0.98 -15.63 22.07
C ARG A 164 -2.10 -15.09 22.96
N ALA A 165 -1.79 -14.21 23.93
CA ALA A 165 -2.78 -13.53 24.75
C ALA A 165 -3.10 -12.14 24.18
N ALA A 166 -3.11 -12.01 22.84
CA ALA A 166 -3.08 -10.74 22.13
C ALA A 166 -4.12 -9.75 22.68
N SER A 167 -3.60 -8.71 23.33
CA SER A 167 -4.39 -7.53 23.69
C SER A 167 -5.09 -6.97 22.45
N ALA A 168 -6.16 -6.20 22.63
CA ALA A 168 -6.86 -5.53 21.53
C ALA A 168 -5.89 -4.71 20.64
N LYS A 169 -4.86 -4.12 21.26
CA LYS A 169 -3.78 -3.42 20.55
C LYS A 169 -3.03 -4.35 19.58
N LEU A 170 -2.60 -5.54 20.02
CA LEU A 170 -1.85 -6.46 19.17
C LEU A 170 -2.71 -7.01 18.03
N ARG A 171 -4.00 -7.26 18.26
CA ARG A 171 -4.94 -7.60 17.16
C ARG A 171 -5.03 -6.49 16.13
N SER A 172 -5.13 -5.23 16.56
CA SER A 172 -5.13 -4.08 15.63
C SER A 172 -3.81 -3.94 14.85
N GLU A 173 -2.66 -4.26 15.47
CA GLU A 173 -1.37 -4.27 14.77
C GLU A 173 -1.27 -5.41 13.75
N VAL A 174 -1.77 -6.61 14.09
CA VAL A 174 -1.88 -7.74 13.15
C VAL A 174 -2.78 -7.38 11.99
N ALA A 175 -3.98 -6.83 12.25
CA ALA A 175 -4.92 -6.41 11.24
C ALA A 175 -4.29 -5.39 10.27
N GLY A 176 -3.73 -4.30 10.80
CA GLY A 176 -3.11 -3.25 10.01
C GLY A 176 -1.89 -3.73 9.19
N HIS A 177 -0.98 -4.49 9.78
CA HIS A 177 0.19 -5.00 9.03
C HIS A 177 -0.21 -6.02 7.96
N SER A 178 -1.24 -6.82 8.21
CA SER A 178 -1.77 -7.75 7.23
C SER A 178 -2.45 -7.01 6.06
N ALA A 179 -3.24 -5.96 6.32
CA ALA A 179 -3.79 -5.11 5.26
C ALA A 179 -2.68 -4.46 4.41
N THR A 180 -1.60 -4.02 5.05
CA THR A 180 -0.44 -3.46 4.34
C THR A 180 0.25 -4.48 3.43
N LEU A 181 0.46 -5.72 3.91
CA LEU A 181 1.05 -6.78 3.08
C LEU A 181 0.16 -7.13 1.88
N ALA A 182 -1.16 -7.18 2.08
CA ALA A 182 -2.10 -7.40 0.99
C ALA A 182 -2.00 -6.28 -0.07
N ALA A 183 -1.87 -5.03 0.34
CA ALA A 183 -1.72 -3.90 -0.57
C ALA A 183 -0.40 -3.91 -1.36
N LEU A 184 0.71 -4.27 -0.71
CA LEU A 184 2.04 -4.31 -1.33
C LEU A 184 2.19 -5.42 -2.39
N ALA A 185 1.40 -6.49 -2.28
CA ALA A 185 1.51 -7.65 -3.17
C ALA A 185 1.31 -7.32 -4.66
N GLU A 186 0.35 -6.48 -5.00
CA GLU A 186 0.00 -6.17 -6.38
C GLU A 186 1.08 -5.39 -7.15
N PRO A 187 1.58 -4.24 -6.66
CA PRO A 187 2.67 -3.55 -7.35
C PRO A 187 3.95 -4.40 -7.38
N THR A 188 4.16 -5.29 -6.40
CA THR A 188 5.25 -6.27 -6.45
C THR A 188 5.04 -7.32 -7.54
N ALA A 189 3.81 -7.79 -7.77
CA ALA A 189 3.46 -8.72 -8.84
C ALA A 189 3.65 -8.10 -10.24
N ALA A 190 3.33 -6.81 -10.40
CA ALA A 190 3.51 -6.07 -11.65
C ALA A 190 4.97 -6.05 -12.12
N ASN A 191 5.92 -6.12 -11.17
CA ASN A 191 7.35 -6.08 -11.42
C ASN A 191 8.00 -7.47 -11.64
N ALA A 192 7.22 -8.47 -12.05
CA ALA A 192 7.70 -9.84 -12.24
C ALA A 192 8.92 -9.95 -13.18
N ARG A 193 9.04 -9.06 -14.18
CA ARG A 193 10.18 -9.03 -15.11
C ARG A 193 11.53 -8.79 -14.42
N HIS A 194 11.53 -8.14 -13.25
CA HIS A 194 12.72 -7.93 -12.44
C HIS A 194 13.16 -9.21 -11.70
N TYR A 195 12.22 -10.12 -11.41
CA TYR A 195 12.45 -11.33 -10.61
C TYR A 195 12.45 -12.64 -11.42
N GLY A 196 12.06 -12.60 -12.69
CA GLY A 196 12.02 -13.76 -13.57
C GLY A 196 12.58 -13.45 -14.95
N LYS A 197 13.55 -14.24 -15.39
CA LYS A 197 14.13 -14.14 -16.73
C LYS A 197 13.26 -14.82 -17.79
N THR A 198 12.44 -15.79 -17.39
CA THR A 198 11.52 -16.50 -18.30
C THR A 198 10.06 -16.23 -17.93
N PRO A 199 9.11 -16.41 -18.88
CA PRO A 199 7.68 -16.27 -18.61
C PRO A 199 7.20 -17.13 -17.43
N GLU A 200 7.73 -18.35 -17.27
CA GLU A 200 7.38 -19.27 -16.19
C GLU A 200 7.85 -18.76 -14.83
N GLN A 201 9.07 -18.22 -14.76
CA GLN A 201 9.59 -17.61 -13.53
C GLN A 201 8.79 -16.36 -13.14
N GLN A 202 8.45 -15.52 -14.13
CA GLN A 202 7.60 -14.36 -13.91
C GLN A 202 6.20 -14.77 -13.43
N GLN A 203 5.66 -15.87 -13.95
CA GLN A 203 4.37 -16.39 -13.52
C GLN A 203 4.43 -16.90 -12.07
N ARG A 204 5.45 -17.69 -11.72
CA ARG A 204 5.67 -18.14 -10.33
C ARG A 204 5.78 -16.96 -9.36
N TRP A 205 6.47 -15.89 -9.76
CA TRP A 205 6.53 -14.67 -8.95
C TRP A 205 5.16 -14.04 -8.72
N ARG A 206 4.36 -13.90 -9.79
CA ARG A 206 2.99 -13.39 -9.69
C ARG A 206 2.11 -14.27 -8.80
N ASP A 207 2.27 -15.59 -8.87
CA ASP A 207 1.53 -16.54 -8.03
C ASP A 207 1.95 -16.39 -6.55
N HIS A 208 3.24 -16.28 -6.24
CA HIS A 208 3.70 -15.99 -4.88
C HIS A 208 3.17 -14.67 -4.32
N CYS A 209 3.11 -13.62 -5.13
CA CYS A 209 2.51 -12.35 -4.71
C CYS A 209 1.01 -12.52 -4.42
N ARG A 210 0.30 -13.30 -5.24
CA ARG A 210 -1.13 -13.59 -5.02
C ARG A 210 -1.36 -14.38 -3.75
N ASP A 211 -0.52 -15.39 -3.48
CA ASP A 211 -0.59 -16.19 -2.25
C ASP A 211 -0.34 -15.30 -1.02
N MET A 212 0.65 -14.41 -1.09
CA MET A 212 0.92 -13.42 -0.04
C MET A 212 -0.30 -12.50 0.19
N ALA A 213 -0.89 -11.97 -0.88
CA ALA A 213 -2.08 -11.11 -0.78
C ALA A 213 -3.25 -11.84 -0.12
N THR A 214 -3.51 -13.07 -0.55
CA THR A 214 -4.59 -13.93 -0.05
C THR A 214 -4.38 -14.26 1.43
N ALA A 215 -3.18 -14.71 1.80
CA ALA A 215 -2.87 -15.07 3.18
C ALA A 215 -2.95 -13.85 4.11
N ALA A 216 -2.44 -12.69 3.67
CA ALA A 216 -2.50 -11.48 4.45
C ALA A 216 -3.93 -10.94 4.60
N ALA A 217 -4.75 -10.98 3.55
CA ALA A 217 -6.16 -10.61 3.66
C ALA A 217 -6.93 -11.53 4.62
N ASN A 218 -6.72 -12.86 4.54
CA ASN A 218 -7.33 -13.80 5.48
C ASN A 218 -6.89 -13.56 6.93
N LEU A 219 -5.61 -13.28 7.16
CA LEU A 219 -5.10 -12.97 8.49
C LEU A 219 -5.65 -11.64 9.03
N ASN A 220 -5.82 -10.65 8.15
CA ASN A 220 -6.47 -9.40 8.50
C ASN A 220 -7.92 -9.63 8.96
N LEU A 221 -8.71 -10.40 8.20
CA LEU A 221 -10.10 -10.71 8.55
C LEU A 221 -10.18 -11.48 9.88
N ALA A 222 -9.33 -12.49 10.06
CA ALA A 222 -9.28 -13.28 11.29
C ALA A 222 -8.83 -12.48 12.54
N ALA A 223 -8.24 -11.29 12.38
CA ALA A 223 -7.87 -10.43 13.51
C ALA A 223 -9.07 -9.68 14.11
N HIS A 224 -10.22 -9.68 13.42
CA HIS A 224 -11.49 -9.10 13.88
C HIS A 224 -12.46 -10.12 14.48
N ASP A 225 -12.16 -11.41 14.34
CA ASP A 225 -12.89 -12.53 14.96
C ASP A 225 -12.46 -12.75 16.42
#